data_AF-A0A0B6ZCA6-F1
#
_entry.id   AF-A0A0B6ZCA6-F1
#
_cell.length_a   1.000
_cell.length_b   1.000
_cell.length_c   1.000
_cell.angle_alpha   90.00
_cell.angle_beta   90.00
_cell.angle_gamma   90.00
#
_symmetry.space_group_name_H-M   'P 1'
#
loop_
_entity.id
_entity.type
_entity.pdbx_description
1 polymer ?
#
loop_
_entity_poly.entity_id
_entity_poly.type
_entity_poly.pdbx_seq_one_letter_code
_entity_poly.pdbx_strand_id
1 'polypeptide(L)'
;QRSASLSILRAFGMGKNLLAEKIQDEVGCYVKYLASLKGKATDIRDMTLISTSNIICSVLIGHRFEYEDKDFQSLVHKLGALV
;
A
#
# COMPACT_ATOMS: atom_id res chain seq x y z
N GLN A 1 -15.69 -6.06 -16.86
CA GLN A 1 -14.57 -5.85 -15.93
C GLN A 1 -14.69 -4.53 -15.15
N ARG A 2 -14.78 -3.36 -15.80
CA ARG A 2 -14.87 -2.05 -15.11
C ARG A 2 -16.01 -1.92 -14.08
N SER A 3 -17.23 -2.36 -14.40
CA SER A 3 -18.36 -2.32 -13.44
C SER A 3 -18.16 -3.26 -12.25
N ALA A 4 -17.66 -4.47 -12.50
CA ALA A 4 -17.35 -5.44 -11.45
C ALA A 4 -16.28 -4.92 -10.49
N SER A 5 -15.19 -4.34 -11.01
CA SER A 5 -14.14 -3.73 -10.18
C SER A 5 -14.69 -2.60 -9.31
N LEU A 6 -15.53 -1.71 -9.87
CA LEU A 6 -16.16 -0.62 -9.10
C LEU A 6 -17.12 -1.15 -8.03
N SER A 7 -17.88 -2.20 -8.32
CA SER A 7 -18.77 -2.83 -7.34
C SER A 7 -17.98 -3.48 -6.19
N ILE A 8 -16.86 -4.14 -6.51
CA ILE A 8 -15.96 -4.73 -5.52
C ILE A 8 -15.34 -3.63 -4.64
N LEU A 9 -14.81 -2.57 -5.23
CA LEU A 9 -14.27 -1.42 -4.49
C LEU A 9 -15.32 -0.76 -3.59
N ARG A 10 -16.57 -0.57 -4.06
CA ARG A 10 -17.67 -0.06 -3.22
C ARG A 10 -18.05 -1.03 -2.10
N ALA A 11 -17.99 -2.34 -2.33
CA ALA A 11 -18.21 -3.36 -1.31
C ALA A 11 -17.10 -3.32 -0.24
N PHE A 12 -15.86 -3.06 -0.64
CA PHE A 12 -14.72 -2.77 0.26
C PHE A 12 -14.71 -1.32 0.78
N GLY A 13 -15.81 -0.59 0.64
CA GLY A 13 -16.00 0.71 1.27
C GLY A 13 -15.36 1.89 0.55
N MET A 14 -15.07 1.79 -0.75
CA MET A 14 -14.80 2.96 -1.59
C MET A 14 -16.01 3.90 -1.56
N GLY A 15 -15.83 5.09 -0.97
CA GLY A 15 -16.91 6.05 -0.67
C GLY A 15 -17.50 5.95 0.75
N LYS A 16 -16.93 5.10 1.61
CA LYS A 16 -17.23 4.97 3.05
C LYS A 16 -15.93 5.11 3.87
N ASN A 17 -16.04 5.09 5.19
CA ASN A 17 -14.90 5.21 6.11
C ASN A 17 -13.89 4.05 6.03
N LEU A 18 -14.28 2.87 5.52
CA LEU A 18 -13.41 1.69 5.54
C LEU A 18 -12.10 1.85 4.76
N LEU A 19 -12.14 2.50 3.58
CA LEU A 19 -10.90 2.77 2.83
C LEU A 19 -10.03 3.81 3.55
N ALA A 20 -10.66 4.82 4.17
CA ALA A 20 -9.93 5.81 4.96
C ALA A 20 -9.26 5.18 6.19
N GLU A 21 -9.92 4.23 6.86
CA GLU A 21 -9.34 3.44 7.95
C GLU A 21 -8.11 2.65 7.47
N LYS A 22 -8.18 1.99 6.31
CA LYS A 22 -7.02 1.29 5.73
C LYS A 22 -5.86 2.22 5.39
N ILE A 23 -6.15 3.41 4.88
CA ILE A 23 -5.13 4.44 4.64
C ILE A 23 -4.52 4.88 5.96
N GLN A 24 -5.33 5.14 6.99
CA GLN A 24 -4.86 5.60 8.29
C GLN A 24 -4.01 4.54 9.01
N ASP A 25 -4.39 3.26 8.92
CA ASP A 25 -3.60 2.13 9.39
C ASP A 25 -2.23 2.09 8.70
N GLU A 26 -2.21 2.23 7.37
CA GLU A 26 -0.97 2.21 6.61
C GLU A 26 -0.09 3.43 6.89
N VAL A 27 -0.66 4.62 7.09
CA VAL A 27 0.09 5.82 7.53
C VAL A 27 0.78 5.55 8.88
N GLY A 28 0.12 4.85 9.80
CA GLY A 28 0.73 4.42 11.05
C GLY A 28 1.95 3.52 10.83
N CYS A 29 1.87 2.57 9.90
CA CYS A 29 3.01 1.73 9.51
C CYS A 29 4.12 2.50 8.81
N TYR A 30 3.75 3.42 7.92
CA TYR A 30 4.68 4.28 7.17
C TYR A 30 5.53 5.15 8.10
N VAL A 31 4.90 5.81 9.08
CA VAL A 31 5.62 6.65 10.06
C VAL A 31 6.53 5.81 10.95
N LYS A 32 6.09 4.60 11.37
CA LYS A 32 6.92 3.68 12.14
C LYS A 32 8.16 3.23 11.36
N TYR A 33 8.00 2.92 10.07
CA TYR A 33 9.12 2.57 9.21
C TYR A 33 10.05 3.77 8.98
N LEU A 34 9.50 4.97 8.78
CA LEU A 34 10.31 6.18 8.67
C LEU A 34 11.15 6.45 9.95
N ALA A 35 10.56 6.22 11.12
CA ALA A 35 11.28 6.36 12.39
C ALA A 35 12.38 5.30 12.58
N SER A 36 12.18 4.06 12.08
CA SER A 36 13.17 2.98 12.19
C SER A 36 14.43 3.23 11.34
N LEU A 37 14.31 4.04 10.28
CA LEU A 37 15.42 4.43 9.41
C LEU A 37 16.44 5.36 10.09
N LYS A 38 16.16 5.92 11.27
CA LYS A 38 17.09 6.73 12.08
C LYS A 38 17.85 7.81 11.29
N GLY A 39 17.18 8.46 10.33
CA GLY A 39 17.78 9.52 9.50
C GLY A 39 18.64 9.02 8.34
N LYS A 40 18.61 7.72 8.02
CA LYS A 40 19.27 7.16 6.84
C LYS A 40 18.63 7.69 5.56
N ALA A 41 19.46 8.10 4.60
CA ALA A 41 19.00 8.48 3.27
C ALA A 41 18.19 7.32 2.64
N THR A 42 16.93 7.60 2.32
CA THR A 42 15.97 6.63 1.79
C THR A 42 15.21 7.28 0.65
N ASP A 43 14.96 6.55 -0.44
CA ASP A 43 14.11 7.05 -1.52
C ASP A 43 12.65 7.02 -1.06
N ILE A 44 12.10 8.21 -0.80
CA ILE A 44 10.71 8.39 -0.36
C ILE A 44 9.74 7.85 -1.41
N ARG A 45 10.12 7.86 -2.71
CA ARG A 45 9.26 7.37 -3.79
C ARG A 45 9.07 5.86 -3.69
N ASP A 46 10.15 5.10 -3.47
CA ASP A 46 10.07 3.64 -3.30
C ASP A 46 9.24 3.28 -2.06
N MET A 47 9.48 3.98 -0.95
CA MET A 47 8.71 3.77 0.29
C MET A 47 7.22 4.05 0.10
N THR A 48 6.89 5.12 -0.64
CA THR A 48 5.50 5.50 -0.94
C THR A 48 4.84 4.53 -1.91
N LEU A 49 5.61 3.99 -2.87
CA LEU A 49 5.13 2.98 -3.80
C LEU A 49 4.75 1.69 -3.04
N ILE A 50 5.62 1.21 -2.15
CA ILE A 50 5.36 0.04 -1.28
C ILE A 50 4.11 0.27 -0.42
N SER A 51 4.00 1.44 0.21
CA SER A 51 2.85 1.82 1.04
C SER A 51 1.53 1.82 0.25
N THR A 52 1.55 2.40 -0.95
CA THR A 52 0.36 2.46 -1.82
C THR A 52 -0.04 1.06 -2.29
N SER A 53 0.95 0.22 -2.65
CA SER A 53 0.71 -1.18 -2.98
C SER A 53 0.14 -1.95 -1.79
N ASN A 54 0.59 -1.70 -0.57
CA ASN A 54 0.02 -2.32 0.64
C ASN A 54 -1.44 -1.94 0.89
N ILE A 55 -1.84 -0.69 0.64
CA ILE A 55 -3.24 -0.28 0.73
C ILE A 55 -4.09 -1.07 -0.27
N ILE A 56 -3.61 -1.19 -1.52
CA ILE A 56 -4.31 -1.95 -2.57
C ILE A 56 -4.37 -3.44 -2.21
N CYS A 57 -3.28 -4.04 -1.75
CA CYS A 57 -3.24 -5.44 -1.31
C CYS A 57 -4.14 -5.70 -0.10
N SER A 58 -4.21 -4.77 0.85
CA SER A 58 -5.11 -4.87 2.00
C SER A 58 -6.58 -4.82 1.59
N VAL A 59 -6.90 -4.05 0.55
CA VAL A 59 -8.27 -3.98 0.00
C VAL A 59 -8.61 -5.23 -0.83
N LEU A 60 -7.69 -5.72 -1.65
CA LEU A 60 -7.96 -6.84 -2.57
C LEU A 60 -7.83 -8.22 -1.93
N ILE A 61 -6.82 -8.40 -1.09
CA ILE A 61 -6.41 -9.70 -0.52
C ILE A 61 -6.70 -9.74 0.99
N GLY A 62 -6.96 -8.59 1.63
CA GLY A 62 -7.12 -8.51 3.08
C GLY A 62 -5.80 -8.58 3.85
N HIS A 63 -4.66 -8.59 3.16
CA HIS A 63 -3.34 -8.79 3.73
C HIS A 63 -2.37 -7.66 3.36
N ARG A 64 -1.48 -7.31 4.29
CA ARG A 64 -0.39 -6.34 4.09
C ARG A 64 0.96 -7.04 4.09
N PHE A 65 1.89 -6.57 3.28
CA PHE A 65 3.25 -7.09 3.24
C PHE A 65 4.19 -6.20 4.07
N GLU A 66 5.28 -6.79 4.56
CA GLU A 66 6.29 -6.04 5.31
C GLU A 66 7.09 -5.14 4.37
N TYR A 67 7.52 -3.98 4.88
CA TYR A 67 8.35 -3.05 4.11
C TYR A 67 9.70 -3.63 3.73
N GLU A 68 10.16 -4.68 4.41
CA GLU A 68 11.45 -5.36 4.17
C GLU A 68 11.30 -6.64 3.34
N ASP A 69 10.09 -6.99 2.93
CA ASP A 69 9.82 -8.16 2.09
C ASP A 69 10.41 -7.92 0.68
N LYS A 70 11.50 -8.62 0.37
CA LYS A 70 12.24 -8.47 -0.89
C LYS A 70 11.44 -8.94 -2.11
N ASP A 71 10.60 -9.95 -1.95
CA ASP A 71 9.78 -10.47 -3.03
C ASP A 71 8.68 -9.46 -3.38
N PHE A 72 8.04 -8.88 -2.35
CA PHE A 72 7.07 -7.82 -2.51
C PHE A 72 7.69 -6.55 -3.10
N GLN A 73 8.83 -6.09 -2.58
CA GLN A 73 9.57 -4.95 -3.14
C GLN A 73 9.88 -5.16 -4.63
N SER A 74 10.37 -6.34 -5.01
CA SER A 74 10.68 -6.67 -6.40
C SER A 74 9.43 -6.65 -7.28
N LEU A 75 8.32 -7.21 -6.79
CA LEU A 75 7.04 -7.19 -7.48
C LEU A 75 6.54 -5.75 -7.71
N VAL A 76 6.55 -4.95 -6.66
CA VAL A 76 6.09 -3.56 -6.68
C VAL A 76 6.96 -2.69 -7.57
N HIS A 77 8.28 -2.86 -7.54
CA HIS A 77 9.20 -2.12 -8.41
C HIS A 77 9.01 -2.48 -9.89
N LYS A 78 8.79 -3.77 -10.20
CA LYS A 78 8.45 -4.21 -11.57
C LYS A 78 7.14 -3.60 -12.04
N LEU A 79 6.12 -3.56 -11.18
CA LEU A 79 4.83 -2.93 -11.47
C LEU A 79 4.93 -1.41 -11.63
N GLY A 80 5.75 -0.74 -10.80
CA GLY A 80 5.98 0.71 -10.87
C GLY A 80 6.74 1.13 -12.12
N ALA A 81 7.64 0.30 -12.64
CA ALA A 81 8.35 0.55 -13.89
C ALA A 81 7.49 0.35 -15.16
N LEU A 82 6.30 -0.25 -15.01
CA LEU A 82 5.34 -0.51 -16.09
C LEU A 82 4.32 0.63 -16.30
N VAL A 83 4.30 1.62 -15.39
CA VAL A 83 3.42 2.81 -15.42
C VAL A 83 4.24 4.04 -15.78
#